data_AF-L7CK07-F1
#
_entry.id   AF-L7CK07-F1
#
_cell.length_a   1.000
_cell.length_b   1.000
_cell.length_c   1.000
_cell.angle_alpha   90.00
_cell.angle_beta   90.00
_cell.angle_gamma   90.00
#
_symmetry.space_group_name_H-M   'P 1'
#
loop_
_entity.id
_entity.type
_entity.pdbx_description
1 polymer ?
#
loop_
_entity_poly.entity_id
_entity_poly.type
_entity_poly.pdbx_seq_one_letter_code
_entity_poly.pdbx_strand_id
1 'polypeptide(L)'
;MQPTIGIDLGTTNSVVAVVENGTPRVIKNPESGEAVLPSVVGLDPTGNLLVGQPALNQAALFPESTIRSVKRKMGEHVQLTLGEKQLSPPEVSAVILGRLRQWAEQDLGCEVNRAVITVPAYFDDGQREATRHAGELAGLEVLRIVNEPTAAALVYDSQSHDPHKVLVYDLGGGTFDVSIVAIESGVVEVLATFGDTHLGGDDFDALLCNQLVNATGDLQEPILADAGAMARLSLSAEAAKRRLSFDTFTEVAEEFLLPGNPSSHLETTLERDDYEQSIEPLLDRTISCVDSALKDAGLHAGQLDKVILVGGSTRTPLVEQLLTQKLGHRPSAEIDPDLCVALGAAVQGALLSGQDVDRVLIEITPHTLGVRCAETRDPLGPANAFAPIIPRGSALPCKRSQTFYTMVPGQTEVSTDVYQGEAAVVTENIFVGKVELADLDPDSPADSPISVTFTMNLNGMLEVRAVDRRTGKEASAEIKRLNESSKQAGSQTEFGSVSADEISEMLGRVSAGQPSQIDEAQSPQTDEALEAESKPSNTLTRRLDELMPSIHATRQNADEQDAEEIDELVAELKAAADSNNSEAFAEKVEALEDLLFYLNDA
;
A
#
# COMPACT_ATOMS: atom_id res chain seq x y z
N MET A 1 -1.34 -24.82 -14.55
CA MET A 1 -0.46 -24.30 -13.48
C MET A 1 -1.34 -23.46 -12.59
N GLN A 2 -1.20 -23.53 -11.26
CA GLN A 2 -2.00 -22.64 -10.39
C GLN A 2 -1.53 -21.20 -10.63
N PRO A 3 -2.44 -20.23 -10.84
CA PRO A 3 -2.06 -18.85 -11.05
C PRO A 3 -1.43 -18.28 -9.77
N THR A 4 -0.40 -17.45 -9.95
CA THR A 4 0.18 -16.66 -8.86
C THR A 4 -0.18 -15.21 -9.13
N ILE A 5 -0.86 -14.58 -8.18
CA ILE A 5 -1.25 -13.17 -8.27
C ILE A 5 -0.22 -12.26 -7.60
N GLY A 6 -0.08 -11.05 -8.11
CA GLY A 6 0.63 -9.96 -7.45
C GLY A 6 -0.38 -9.07 -6.73
N ILE A 7 -0.14 -8.78 -5.46
CA ILE A 7 -1.01 -7.93 -4.65
C ILE A 7 -0.21 -6.73 -4.16
N ASP A 8 -0.68 -5.54 -4.50
CA ASP A 8 -0.34 -4.33 -3.78
C ASP A 8 -1.30 -4.15 -2.60
N LEU A 9 -0.81 -4.36 -1.38
CA LEU A 9 -1.58 -4.12 -0.15
C LEU A 9 -1.24 -2.73 0.35
N GLY A 10 -1.92 -1.68 -0.12
CA GLY A 10 -1.62 -0.31 0.27
C GLY A 10 -2.34 0.16 1.54
N THR A 11 -1.96 1.33 2.04
CA THR A 11 -2.59 1.93 3.24
C THR A 11 -4.02 2.37 2.96
N THR A 12 -4.22 3.05 1.83
CA THR A 12 -5.52 3.63 1.43
C THR A 12 -6.24 2.73 0.45
N ASN A 13 -5.49 2.11 -0.46
CA ASN A 13 -5.98 1.40 -1.63
C ASN A 13 -5.14 0.15 -1.86
N SER A 14 -5.75 -0.92 -2.33
CA SER A 14 -5.08 -2.17 -2.68
C SER A 14 -5.46 -2.60 -4.09
N VAL A 15 -4.54 -3.26 -4.79
CA VAL A 15 -4.69 -3.66 -6.19
C VAL A 15 -4.21 -5.10 -6.37
N VAL A 16 -4.87 -5.87 -7.23
CA VAL A 16 -4.45 -7.22 -7.61
C VAL A 16 -4.15 -7.29 -9.10
N ALA A 17 -3.10 -8.00 -9.46
CA ALA A 17 -2.67 -8.20 -10.83
C ALA A 17 -2.21 -9.64 -11.07
N VAL A 18 -2.12 -10.01 -12.35
CA VAL A 18 -1.68 -11.33 -12.79
C VAL A 18 -0.87 -11.18 -14.09
N VAL A 19 0.01 -12.13 -14.37
CA VAL A 19 0.65 -12.24 -15.68
C VAL A 19 -0.11 -13.25 -16.52
N GLU A 20 -0.60 -12.79 -17.67
CA GLU A 20 -1.30 -13.60 -18.66
C GLU A 20 -0.56 -13.51 -19.99
N ASN A 21 -0.16 -14.66 -20.54
CA ASN A 21 0.61 -14.73 -21.79
C ASN A 21 1.88 -13.86 -21.79
N GLY A 22 2.59 -13.80 -20.65
CA GLY A 22 3.82 -13.02 -20.49
C GLY A 22 3.61 -11.52 -20.25
N THR A 23 2.36 -11.03 -20.26
CA THR A 23 2.05 -9.62 -20.04
C THR A 23 1.36 -9.43 -18.68
N PRO A 24 1.85 -8.55 -17.79
CA PRO A 24 1.16 -8.23 -16.55
C PRO A 24 -0.10 -7.40 -16.83
N ARG A 25 -1.22 -7.76 -16.20
CA ARG A 25 -2.47 -6.99 -16.23
C ARG A 25 -3.08 -6.88 -14.84
N VAL A 26 -3.74 -5.76 -14.56
CA VAL A 26 -4.54 -5.58 -13.35
C VAL A 26 -5.84 -6.37 -13.46
N ILE A 27 -6.26 -7.00 -12.37
CA ILE A 27 -7.56 -7.64 -12.24
C ILE A 27 -8.53 -6.60 -11.68
N LYS A 28 -9.62 -6.37 -12.41
CA LYS A 28 -10.68 -5.45 -12.01
C LYS A 28 -11.75 -6.19 -11.23
N ASN A 29 -12.50 -5.47 -10.41
CA ASN A 29 -13.74 -5.96 -9.83
C ASN A 29 -14.68 -6.40 -10.98
N PRO A 30 -15.12 -7.66 -11.03
CA PRO A 30 -15.98 -8.15 -12.13
C PRO A 30 -17.35 -7.47 -12.21
N GLU A 31 -17.83 -6.88 -11.12
CA GLU A 31 -19.14 -6.21 -11.05
C GLU A 31 -19.04 -4.71 -11.32
N SER A 32 -18.13 -4.00 -10.64
CA SER A 32 -18.00 -2.53 -10.76
C SER A 32 -17.03 -2.09 -11.87
N GLY A 33 -16.14 -2.97 -12.32
CA GLY A 33 -15.06 -2.63 -13.26
C GLY A 33 -13.92 -1.82 -12.64
N GLU A 34 -13.94 -1.58 -11.32
CA GLU A 34 -12.90 -0.83 -10.60
C GLU A 34 -11.61 -1.64 -10.49
N ALA A 35 -10.47 -1.00 -10.75
CA ALA A 35 -9.15 -1.62 -10.62
C ALA A 35 -8.59 -1.57 -9.19
N VAL A 36 -9.17 -0.72 -8.33
CA VAL A 36 -8.64 -0.37 -7.02
C VAL A 36 -9.68 -0.70 -5.95
N LEU A 37 -9.24 -1.38 -4.90
CA LEU A 37 -10.05 -1.68 -3.71
C LEU A 37 -9.64 -0.73 -2.57
N PRO A 38 -10.54 0.13 -2.07
CA PRO A 38 -10.26 0.87 -0.84
C PRO A 38 -9.91 -0.09 0.30
N SER A 39 -8.83 0.18 1.03
CA SER A 39 -8.32 -0.68 2.11
C SER A 39 -9.08 -0.38 3.40
N VAL A 40 -10.39 -0.63 3.34
CA VAL A 40 -11.37 -0.28 4.37
C VAL A 40 -12.24 -1.50 4.67
N VAL A 41 -12.43 -1.79 5.96
CA VAL A 41 -13.25 -2.90 6.45
C VAL A 41 -14.27 -2.33 7.43
N GLY A 42 -15.54 -2.69 7.30
CA GLY A 42 -16.60 -2.21 8.18
C GLY A 42 -17.67 -3.26 8.46
N LEU A 43 -18.61 -2.93 9.34
CA LEU A 43 -19.84 -3.71 9.52
C LEU A 43 -21.06 -2.85 9.18
N ASP A 44 -22.03 -3.43 8.48
CA ASP A 44 -23.34 -2.81 8.32
C ASP A 44 -24.13 -2.83 9.65
N PRO A 45 -25.26 -2.09 9.75
CA PRO A 45 -26.08 -2.06 10.97
C PRO A 45 -26.66 -3.42 11.40
N THR A 46 -26.68 -4.42 10.52
CA THR A 46 -27.12 -5.78 10.83
C THR A 46 -25.97 -6.71 11.23
N GLY A 47 -24.73 -6.21 11.22
CA GLY A 47 -23.52 -6.93 11.58
C GLY A 47 -22.88 -7.69 10.42
N ASN A 48 -23.28 -7.46 9.17
CA ASN A 48 -22.60 -8.08 8.02
C ASN A 48 -21.30 -7.32 7.70
N LEU A 49 -20.29 -8.07 7.27
CA LEU A 49 -19.01 -7.52 6.86
C LEU A 49 -19.14 -6.72 5.56
N LEU A 50 -18.53 -5.54 5.53
CA LEU A 50 -18.33 -4.70 4.37
C LEU A 50 -16.82 -4.55 4.11
N VAL A 51 -16.41 -4.60 2.85
CA VAL A 51 -14.99 -4.45 2.45
C VAL A 51 -14.93 -3.56 1.21
N GLY A 52 -13.98 -2.62 1.17
CA GLY A 52 -13.81 -1.74 0.02
C GLY A 52 -14.77 -0.56 0.00
N GLN A 53 -15.25 -0.22 -1.20
CA GLN A 53 -16.15 0.92 -1.41
C GLN A 53 -17.41 0.89 -0.53
N PRO A 54 -18.11 -0.25 -0.31
CA PRO A 54 -19.24 -0.31 0.62
C PRO A 54 -18.88 0.09 2.04
N ALA A 55 -17.70 -0.32 2.55
CA ALA A 55 -17.23 0.05 3.88
C ALA A 55 -16.84 1.54 3.95
N LEU A 56 -16.20 2.06 2.89
CA LEU A 56 -15.84 3.47 2.78
C LEU A 56 -17.08 4.38 2.74
N ASN A 57 -18.12 4.00 1.98
CA ASN A 57 -19.36 4.76 1.86
C ASN A 57 -20.05 5.02 3.21
N GLN A 58 -19.93 4.08 4.14
CA GLN A 58 -20.55 4.21 5.46
C GLN A 58 -19.64 4.86 6.51
N ALA A 59 -18.36 5.10 6.20
CA ALA A 59 -17.35 5.50 7.19
C ALA A 59 -17.71 6.81 7.91
N ALA A 60 -18.40 7.72 7.23
CA ALA A 60 -18.92 8.96 7.80
C ALA A 60 -20.01 8.74 8.86
N LEU A 61 -20.89 7.75 8.65
CA LEU A 61 -22.06 7.49 9.50
C LEU A 61 -21.74 6.52 10.63
N PHE A 62 -20.87 5.55 10.38
CA PHE A 62 -20.50 4.49 11.33
C PHE A 62 -18.97 4.39 11.49
N PRO A 63 -18.29 5.45 11.97
CA PRO A 63 -16.83 5.47 12.11
C PRO A 63 -16.32 4.42 13.10
N GLU A 64 -17.04 4.19 14.20
CA GLU A 64 -16.69 3.19 15.22
C GLU A 64 -16.80 1.74 14.73
N SER A 65 -17.50 1.52 13.60
CA SER A 65 -17.66 0.22 12.96
C SER A 65 -16.95 0.16 11.61
N THR A 66 -15.99 1.06 11.35
CA THR A 66 -15.24 1.12 10.10
C THR A 66 -13.76 1.37 10.36
N ILE A 67 -12.92 0.43 9.94
CA ILE A 67 -11.46 0.47 10.07
C ILE A 67 -10.85 0.94 8.74
N ARG A 68 -9.98 1.96 8.82
CA ARG A 68 -9.20 2.53 7.70
C ARG A 68 -7.71 2.51 8.05
N SER A 69 -6.85 2.65 7.03
CA SER A 69 -5.39 2.83 7.17
C SER A 69 -4.70 1.79 8.06
N VAL A 70 -5.22 0.55 8.07
CA VAL A 70 -4.75 -0.51 8.97
C VAL A 70 -3.27 -0.86 8.75
N LYS A 71 -2.75 -0.63 7.53
CA LYS A 71 -1.35 -0.86 7.17
C LYS A 71 -0.37 -0.10 8.07
N ARG A 72 -0.73 1.11 8.55
CA ARG A 72 0.08 1.88 9.50
C ARG A 72 0.30 1.17 10.83
N LYS A 73 -0.56 0.21 11.18
CA LYS A 73 -0.51 -0.56 12.42
C LYS A 73 0.13 -1.93 12.25
N MET A 74 0.60 -2.27 11.05
CA MET A 74 1.25 -3.56 10.83
C MET A 74 2.50 -3.68 11.69
N GLY A 75 2.67 -4.83 12.35
CA GLY A 75 3.74 -5.07 13.33
C GLY A 75 3.46 -4.55 14.75
N GLU A 76 2.38 -3.79 14.97
CA GLU A 76 1.97 -3.34 16.30
C GLU A 76 1.10 -4.37 17.02
N HIS A 77 1.20 -4.43 18.36
CA HIS A 77 0.32 -5.24 19.21
C HIS A 77 -0.89 -4.43 19.67
N VAL A 78 -1.70 -3.97 18.71
CA VAL A 78 -2.94 -3.24 18.95
C VAL A 78 -4.14 -4.07 18.55
N GLN A 79 -5.26 -3.81 19.20
CA GLN A 79 -6.55 -4.41 18.86
C GLN A 79 -7.44 -3.34 18.24
N LEU A 80 -8.06 -3.69 17.13
CA LEU A 80 -8.97 -2.86 16.36
C LEU A 80 -10.38 -3.40 16.55
N THR A 81 -11.22 -2.57 17.14
CA THR A 81 -12.63 -2.91 17.37
C THR A 81 -13.37 -2.90 16.04
N LEU A 82 -14.05 -4.01 15.73
CA LEU A 82 -14.98 -4.12 14.61
C LEU A 82 -16.28 -4.75 15.13
N GLY A 83 -17.24 -3.90 15.50
CA GLY A 83 -18.43 -4.32 16.23
C GLY A 83 -18.07 -4.91 17.60
N GLU A 84 -18.47 -6.16 17.85
CA GLU A 84 -18.13 -6.87 19.09
C GLU A 84 -16.78 -7.60 19.02
N LYS A 85 -16.15 -7.65 17.84
CA LYS A 85 -14.87 -8.34 17.64
C LYS A 85 -13.69 -7.40 17.88
N GLN A 86 -12.61 -7.98 18.39
CA GLN A 86 -11.30 -7.33 18.46
C GLN A 86 -10.38 -8.04 17.47
N LEU A 87 -9.85 -7.28 16.52
CA LEU A 87 -9.02 -7.79 15.44
C LEU A 87 -7.63 -7.17 15.49
N SER A 88 -6.61 -7.97 15.26
CA SER A 88 -5.25 -7.52 15.02
C SER A 88 -5.11 -6.92 13.60
N PRO A 89 -4.10 -6.07 13.35
CA PRO A 89 -3.84 -5.53 12.02
C PRO A 89 -3.67 -6.58 10.91
N PRO A 90 -3.00 -7.74 11.14
CA PRO A 90 -2.95 -8.82 10.17
C PRO A 90 -4.32 -9.43 9.85
N GLU A 91 -5.21 -9.59 10.84
CA GLU A 91 -6.55 -10.16 10.62
C GLU A 91 -7.44 -9.23 9.80
N VAL A 92 -7.38 -7.91 10.03
CA VAL A 92 -8.08 -6.93 9.20
C VAL A 92 -7.50 -6.92 7.77
N SER A 93 -6.17 -6.97 7.65
CA SER A 93 -5.50 -7.01 6.33
C SER A 93 -5.84 -8.30 5.57
N ALA A 94 -5.99 -9.43 6.28
CA ALA A 94 -6.40 -10.70 5.69
C ALA A 94 -7.80 -10.64 5.08
N VAL A 95 -8.73 -9.87 5.67
CA VAL A 95 -10.05 -9.61 5.08
C VAL A 95 -9.92 -8.86 3.74
N ILE A 96 -9.04 -7.86 3.66
CA ILE A 96 -8.78 -7.11 2.42
C ILE A 96 -8.15 -8.03 1.35
N LEU A 97 -7.11 -8.78 1.74
CA LEU A 97 -6.42 -9.73 0.85
C LEU A 97 -7.38 -10.82 0.34
N GLY A 98 -8.26 -11.34 1.21
CA GLY A 98 -9.26 -12.33 0.81
C GLY A 98 -10.29 -11.77 -0.16
N ARG A 99 -10.63 -10.48 -0.08
CA ARG A 99 -11.50 -9.82 -1.08
C ARG A 99 -10.82 -9.69 -2.44
N LEU A 100 -9.52 -9.35 -2.48
CA LEU A 100 -8.73 -9.33 -3.72
C LEU A 100 -8.55 -10.72 -4.32
N ARG A 101 -8.37 -11.75 -3.47
CA ARG A 101 -8.37 -13.15 -3.90
C ARG A 101 -9.69 -13.53 -4.58
N GLN A 102 -10.84 -13.15 -4.00
CA GLN A 102 -12.15 -13.37 -4.61
C GLN A 102 -12.28 -12.69 -5.99
N TRP A 103 -11.78 -11.45 -6.15
CA TRP A 103 -11.75 -10.78 -7.46
C TRP A 103 -10.95 -11.60 -8.46
N ALA A 104 -9.76 -12.08 -8.07
CA ALA A 104 -8.92 -12.91 -8.92
C ALA A 104 -9.57 -14.26 -9.27
N GLU A 105 -10.22 -14.92 -8.32
CA GLU A 105 -10.91 -16.19 -8.56
C GLU A 105 -12.07 -16.05 -9.54
N GLN A 106 -12.83 -14.96 -9.43
CA GLN A 106 -13.94 -14.66 -10.34
C GLN A 106 -13.44 -14.31 -11.75
N ASP A 107 -12.40 -13.50 -11.86
CA ASP A 107 -11.80 -13.10 -13.15
C ASP A 107 -11.14 -14.29 -13.87
N LEU A 108 -10.42 -15.13 -13.14
CA LEU A 108 -9.67 -16.27 -13.71
C LEU A 108 -10.52 -17.54 -13.85
N GLY A 109 -11.69 -17.61 -13.19
CA GLY A 109 -12.57 -18.78 -13.20
C GLY A 109 -11.99 -20.02 -12.51
N CYS A 110 -11.01 -19.84 -11.61
CA CYS A 110 -10.38 -20.92 -10.86
C CYS A 110 -9.94 -20.46 -9.46
N GLU A 111 -9.70 -21.41 -8.56
CA GLU A 111 -9.15 -21.14 -7.22
C GLU A 111 -7.75 -20.51 -7.31
N VAL A 112 -7.52 -19.48 -6.49
CA VAL A 112 -6.24 -18.75 -6.42
C VAL A 112 -5.70 -18.86 -5.00
N ASN A 113 -4.59 -19.57 -4.84
CA ASN A 113 -4.01 -19.85 -3.53
C ASN A 113 -2.56 -19.39 -3.39
N ARG A 114 -2.00 -18.65 -4.36
CA ARG A 114 -0.59 -18.22 -4.36
C ARG A 114 -0.48 -16.74 -4.65
N ALA A 115 0.31 -16.04 -3.86
CA ALA A 115 0.49 -14.60 -4.01
C ALA A 115 1.94 -14.15 -3.78
N VAL A 116 2.31 -13.09 -4.48
CA VAL A 116 3.38 -12.17 -4.08
C VAL A 116 2.72 -10.92 -3.53
N ILE A 117 3.11 -10.49 -2.33
CA ILE A 117 2.50 -9.34 -1.64
C ILE A 117 3.56 -8.26 -1.47
N THR A 118 3.21 -7.00 -1.73
CA THR A 118 4.12 -5.86 -1.59
C THR A 118 4.14 -5.28 -0.17
N VAL A 119 5.26 -4.65 0.18
CA VAL A 119 5.44 -3.87 1.42
C VAL A 119 6.31 -2.64 1.16
N PRO A 120 6.23 -1.60 2.01
CA PRO A 120 7.15 -0.46 1.98
C PRO A 120 8.60 -0.96 2.10
N ALA A 121 9.54 -0.33 1.37
CA ALA A 121 10.92 -0.80 1.34
C ALA A 121 11.59 -0.72 2.72
N TYR A 122 11.19 0.27 3.52
CA TYR A 122 11.68 0.50 4.86
C TYR A 122 10.93 -0.28 5.97
N PHE A 123 10.03 -1.21 5.62
CA PHE A 123 9.41 -2.10 6.61
C PHE A 123 10.44 -3.00 7.31
N ASP A 124 10.31 -3.08 8.64
CA ASP A 124 11.10 -3.99 9.47
C ASP A 124 10.63 -5.45 9.37
N ASP A 125 11.42 -6.37 9.93
CA ASP A 125 11.14 -7.81 9.91
C ASP A 125 9.78 -8.17 10.54
N GLY A 126 9.37 -7.45 11.58
CA GLY A 126 8.09 -7.67 12.26
C GLY A 126 6.90 -7.26 11.38
N GLN A 127 7.02 -6.14 10.67
CA GLN A 127 6.00 -5.66 9.74
C GLN A 127 5.89 -6.57 8.49
N ARG A 128 7.02 -7.08 8.01
CA ARG A 128 7.07 -8.06 6.91
C ARG A 128 6.39 -9.38 7.30
N GLU A 129 6.70 -9.91 8.49
CA GLU A 129 6.07 -11.14 8.98
C GLU A 129 4.57 -10.95 9.24
N ALA A 130 4.16 -9.80 9.78
CA ALA A 130 2.75 -9.46 9.95
C ALA A 130 2.00 -9.48 8.60
N THR A 131 2.62 -8.98 7.53
CA THR A 131 2.04 -8.96 6.19
C THR A 131 1.96 -10.37 5.58
N ARG A 132 3.03 -11.16 5.76
CA ARG A 132 3.06 -12.57 5.35
C ARG A 132 1.94 -13.37 6.04
N HIS A 133 1.80 -13.18 7.35
CA HIS A 133 0.76 -13.81 8.16
C HIS A 133 -0.65 -13.39 7.72
N ALA A 134 -0.87 -12.11 7.38
CA ALA A 134 -2.15 -11.67 6.81
C ALA A 134 -2.50 -12.42 5.51
N GLY A 135 -1.52 -12.67 4.64
CA GLY A 135 -1.70 -13.50 3.45
C GLY A 135 -2.08 -14.94 3.78
N GLU A 136 -1.40 -15.56 4.75
CA GLU A 136 -1.72 -16.93 5.20
C GLU A 136 -3.15 -17.02 5.76
N LEU A 137 -3.55 -16.05 6.58
CA LEU A 137 -4.91 -15.94 7.12
C LEU A 137 -5.97 -15.73 6.03
N ALA A 138 -5.61 -15.06 4.93
CA ALA A 138 -6.44 -14.92 3.74
C ALA A 138 -6.49 -16.18 2.87
N GLY A 139 -5.83 -17.28 3.28
CA GLY A 139 -5.74 -18.53 2.53
C GLY A 139 -4.82 -18.45 1.31
N LEU A 140 -3.80 -17.59 1.34
CA LEU A 140 -2.77 -17.47 0.31
C LEU A 140 -1.44 -18.06 0.80
N GLU A 141 -0.84 -18.92 -0.02
CA GLU A 141 0.58 -19.27 0.05
C GLU A 141 1.38 -18.06 -0.43
N VAL A 142 1.96 -17.32 0.52
CA VAL A 142 2.79 -16.14 0.23
C VAL A 142 4.16 -16.59 -0.26
N LEU A 143 4.35 -16.60 -1.58
CA LEU A 143 5.58 -17.06 -2.21
C LEU A 143 6.74 -16.08 -2.00
N ARG A 144 6.43 -14.77 -2.01
CA ARG A 144 7.41 -13.72 -1.80
C ARG A 144 6.77 -12.45 -1.24
N ILE A 145 7.52 -11.78 -0.36
CA ILE A 145 7.29 -10.38 0.00
C ILE A 145 8.26 -9.52 -0.82
N VAL A 146 7.75 -8.55 -1.57
CA VAL A 146 8.56 -7.66 -2.43
C VAL A 146 8.39 -6.21 -1.98
N ASN A 147 9.41 -5.38 -2.16
CA ASN A 147 9.26 -3.96 -1.84
C ASN A 147 8.46 -3.24 -2.93
N GLU A 148 7.64 -2.26 -2.54
CA GLU A 148 6.81 -1.46 -3.45
C GLU A 148 7.61 -0.74 -4.54
N PRO A 149 8.67 0.05 -4.21
CA PRO A 149 9.40 0.78 -5.25
C PRO A 149 10.16 -0.15 -6.22
N THR A 150 10.60 -1.33 -5.78
CA THR A 150 11.22 -2.30 -6.69
C THR A 150 10.22 -3.03 -7.55
N ALA A 151 9.03 -3.34 -7.02
CA ALA A 151 7.94 -3.87 -7.81
C ALA A 151 7.61 -2.88 -8.95
N ALA A 152 7.44 -1.59 -8.65
CA ALA A 152 7.19 -0.57 -9.67
C ALA A 152 8.30 -0.51 -10.74
N ALA A 153 9.57 -0.66 -10.36
CA ALA A 153 10.69 -0.66 -11.31
C ALA A 153 10.67 -1.85 -12.30
N LEU A 154 10.04 -2.98 -11.94
CA LEU A 154 9.96 -4.16 -12.82
C LEU A 154 9.03 -3.99 -14.01
N VAL A 155 8.11 -3.04 -13.96
CA VAL A 155 7.19 -2.79 -15.08
C VAL A 155 7.64 -1.59 -15.91
N TYR A 156 8.60 -0.83 -15.41
CA TYR A 156 9.14 0.35 -16.06
C TYR A 156 10.14 0.06 -17.16
N ASP A 157 9.95 0.65 -18.35
CA ASP A 157 10.87 0.58 -19.49
C ASP A 157 11.28 -0.85 -19.89
N SER A 158 10.29 -1.72 -20.14
CA SER A 158 10.51 -3.16 -20.40
C SER A 158 11.26 -3.50 -21.68
N GLN A 159 11.40 -2.53 -22.58
CA GLN A 159 11.94 -2.75 -23.92
C GLN A 159 13.35 -2.17 -24.10
N SER A 160 13.85 -1.40 -23.12
CA SER A 160 15.17 -0.78 -23.20
C SER A 160 16.26 -1.72 -22.71
N HIS A 161 17.33 -1.86 -23.51
CA HIS A 161 18.51 -2.65 -23.15
C HIS A 161 19.68 -1.80 -22.64
N ASP A 162 19.58 -0.48 -22.78
CA ASP A 162 20.63 0.42 -22.31
C ASP A 162 20.63 0.47 -20.77
N PRO A 163 21.81 0.64 -20.14
CA PRO A 163 21.89 0.79 -18.69
C PRO A 163 21.31 2.13 -18.25
N HIS A 164 20.30 2.10 -17.37
CA HIS A 164 19.68 3.30 -16.80
C HIS A 164 19.72 3.27 -15.28
N LYS A 165 19.90 4.43 -14.68
CA LYS A 165 19.74 4.67 -13.23
C LYS A 165 18.48 5.46 -13.01
N VAL A 166 17.58 4.87 -12.24
CA VAL A 166 16.24 5.39 -12.03
C VAL A 166 16.04 5.66 -10.55
N LEU A 167 15.42 6.80 -10.24
CA LEU A 167 14.89 7.07 -8.91
C LEU A 167 13.41 6.72 -8.90
N VAL A 168 13.00 5.82 -8.01
CA VAL A 168 11.60 5.54 -7.72
C VAL A 168 11.21 6.33 -6.48
N TYR A 169 10.26 7.25 -6.63
CA TYR A 169 9.71 8.08 -5.55
C TYR A 169 8.30 7.58 -5.26
N ASP A 170 8.14 6.88 -4.14
CA ASP A 170 6.88 6.27 -3.73
C ASP A 170 6.29 7.05 -2.55
N LEU A 171 5.21 7.79 -2.81
CA LEU A 171 4.48 8.53 -1.80
C LEU A 171 3.03 8.06 -1.78
N GLY A 172 2.78 7.07 -0.94
CA GLY A 172 1.46 6.48 -0.73
C GLY A 172 0.58 7.28 0.23
N GLY A 173 -0.46 6.62 0.75
CA GLY A 173 -1.32 7.19 1.79
C GLY A 173 -0.67 7.19 3.17
N GLY A 174 0.13 6.17 3.48
CA GLY A 174 0.66 5.99 4.83
C GLY A 174 2.16 6.12 4.99
N THR A 175 2.90 5.87 3.91
CA THR A 175 4.35 5.65 3.90
C THR A 175 4.98 6.38 2.70
N PHE A 176 6.26 6.70 2.86
CA PHE A 176 7.09 7.23 1.82
C PHE A 176 8.33 6.36 1.67
N ASP A 177 8.66 5.94 0.46
CA ASP A 177 9.89 5.24 0.13
C ASP A 177 10.56 5.88 -1.08
N VAL A 178 11.89 5.80 -1.11
CA VAL A 178 12.70 6.15 -2.26
C VAL A 178 13.72 5.06 -2.52
N SER A 179 13.79 4.60 -3.77
CA SER A 179 14.80 3.64 -4.21
C SER A 179 15.57 4.16 -5.41
N ILE A 180 16.88 3.99 -5.38
CA ILE A 180 17.74 4.16 -6.56
C ILE A 180 17.97 2.78 -7.16
N VAL A 181 17.61 2.62 -8.43
CA VAL A 181 17.61 1.34 -9.13
C VAL A 181 18.46 1.45 -10.39
N ALA A 182 19.35 0.49 -10.61
CA ALA A 182 20.04 0.29 -11.87
C ALA A 182 19.29 -0.77 -12.70
N ILE A 183 19.00 -0.47 -13.95
CA ILE A 183 18.35 -1.39 -14.88
C ILE A 183 19.32 -1.62 -16.04
N GLU A 184 19.76 -2.86 -16.24
CA GLU A 184 20.66 -3.24 -17.34
C GLU A 184 20.32 -4.65 -17.84
N SER A 185 20.04 -4.80 -19.14
CA SER A 185 19.81 -6.11 -19.78
C SER A 185 18.80 -7.02 -19.04
N GLY A 186 17.68 -6.43 -18.58
CA GLY A 186 16.64 -7.14 -17.83
C GLY A 186 16.95 -7.37 -16.34
N VAL A 187 18.13 -7.00 -15.87
CA VAL A 187 18.46 -7.03 -14.43
C VAL A 187 18.08 -5.70 -13.80
N VAL A 188 17.25 -5.76 -12.76
CA VAL A 188 16.84 -4.63 -11.92
C VAL A 188 17.56 -4.77 -10.59
N GLU A 189 18.57 -3.93 -10.34
CA GLU A 189 19.38 -3.95 -9.12
C GLU A 189 19.10 -2.72 -8.26
N VAL A 190 18.77 -2.93 -7.00
CA VAL A 190 18.62 -1.81 -6.05
C VAL A 190 20.00 -1.38 -5.57
N LEU A 191 20.34 -0.12 -5.79
CA LEU A 191 21.60 0.46 -5.33
C LEU A 191 21.48 1.03 -3.91
N ALA A 192 20.34 1.67 -3.62
CA ALA A 192 20.05 2.24 -2.31
C ALA A 192 18.54 2.35 -2.11
N THR A 193 18.10 2.28 -0.85
CA THR A 193 16.72 2.53 -0.46
C THR A 193 16.70 3.33 0.84
N PHE A 194 15.73 4.22 0.96
CA PHE A 194 15.46 5.00 2.16
C PHE A 194 13.96 5.28 2.25
N GLY A 195 13.45 5.73 3.39
CA GLY A 195 12.03 6.01 3.51
C GLY A 195 11.62 6.53 4.88
N ASP A 196 10.32 6.76 5.01
CA ASP A 196 9.62 7.18 6.21
C ASP A 196 8.29 6.41 6.31
N THR A 197 8.21 5.49 7.26
CA THR A 197 7.05 4.60 7.44
C THR A 197 5.84 5.30 8.06
N HIS A 198 5.95 6.59 8.40
CA HIS A 198 4.89 7.38 9.05
C HIS A 198 4.73 8.74 8.36
N LEU A 199 4.84 8.75 7.03
CA LEU A 199 4.64 9.94 6.21
C LEU A 199 3.93 9.58 4.92
N GLY A 200 2.79 10.20 4.63
CA GLY A 200 2.03 9.99 3.40
C GLY A 200 0.80 10.90 3.28
N GLY A 201 -0.09 10.54 2.36
CA GLY A 201 -1.31 11.28 2.05
C GLY A 201 -2.27 11.47 3.24
N ASP A 202 -2.30 10.53 4.20
CA ASP A 202 -3.10 10.62 5.43
C ASP A 202 -2.65 11.81 6.30
N ASP A 203 -1.35 12.16 6.28
CA ASP A 203 -0.83 13.31 7.02
C ASP A 203 -1.19 14.64 6.34
N PHE A 204 -1.32 14.61 5.00
CA PHE A 204 -1.81 15.75 4.22
C PHE A 204 -3.29 15.97 4.50
N ASP A 205 -4.07 14.88 4.56
CA ASP A 205 -5.48 14.91 4.92
C ASP A 205 -5.70 15.43 6.34
N ALA A 206 -4.85 15.04 7.29
CA ALA A 206 -4.91 15.55 8.66
C ALA A 206 -4.69 17.06 8.74
N LEU A 207 -3.75 17.61 7.95
CA LEU A 207 -3.51 19.06 7.90
C LEU A 207 -4.72 19.82 7.34
N LEU A 208 -5.31 19.34 6.24
CA LEU A 208 -6.53 19.92 5.67
C LEU A 208 -7.74 19.75 6.60
N CYS A 209 -7.89 18.60 7.25
CA CYS A 209 -8.95 18.35 8.22
C CYS A 209 -8.86 19.33 9.40
N ASN A 210 -7.66 19.58 9.91
CA ASN A 210 -7.44 20.61 10.94
C ASN A 210 -7.83 22.01 10.45
N GLN A 211 -7.55 22.35 9.19
CA GLN A 211 -8.01 23.62 8.60
C GLN A 211 -9.54 23.70 8.55
N LEU A 212 -10.21 22.62 8.11
CA LEU A 212 -11.68 22.55 8.08
C LEU A 212 -12.28 22.68 9.49
N VAL A 213 -11.72 21.97 10.48
CA VAL A 213 -12.15 22.08 11.89
C VAL A 213 -11.97 23.50 12.40
N ASN A 214 -10.85 24.16 12.14
CA ASN A 214 -10.62 25.55 12.55
C ASN A 214 -11.63 26.52 11.88
N ALA A 215 -12.01 26.26 10.63
CA ALA A 215 -12.97 27.09 9.90
C ALA A 215 -14.40 27.02 10.50
N THR A 216 -14.69 26.05 11.37
CA THR A 216 -15.98 25.94 12.08
C THR A 216 -16.13 26.94 13.24
N GLY A 217 -15.07 27.66 13.60
CA GLY A 217 -15.09 28.72 14.61
C GLY A 217 -15.53 28.21 15.98
N ASP A 218 -16.61 28.76 16.52
CA ASP A 218 -17.14 28.42 17.85
C ASP A 218 -17.57 26.94 17.98
N LEU A 219 -17.71 26.21 16.87
CA LEU A 219 -18.08 24.78 16.84
C LEU A 219 -16.87 23.83 16.88
N GLN A 220 -15.64 24.36 16.87
CA GLN A 220 -14.41 23.56 16.83
C GLN A 220 -14.34 22.50 17.94
N GLU A 221 -14.49 22.90 19.20
CA GLU A 221 -14.40 21.99 20.35
C GLU A 221 -15.51 20.91 20.33
N PRO A 222 -16.80 21.25 20.09
CA PRO A 222 -17.83 20.25 19.86
C PRO A 222 -17.55 19.26 18.73
N ILE A 223 -16.99 19.72 17.61
CA ILE A 223 -16.68 18.87 16.45
C ILE A 223 -15.54 17.90 16.77
N LEU A 224 -14.48 18.36 17.43
CA LEU A 224 -13.38 17.51 17.88
C LEU A 224 -13.84 16.40 18.82
N ALA A 225 -14.92 16.63 19.58
CA ALA A 225 -15.50 15.65 20.49
C ALA A 225 -16.48 14.66 19.83
N ASP A 226 -16.89 14.90 18.57
CA ASP A 226 -17.86 14.08 17.85
C ASP A 226 -17.18 13.25 16.75
N ALA A 227 -17.16 11.93 16.93
CA ALA A 227 -16.51 11.01 16.00
C ALA A 227 -17.13 11.04 14.59
N GLY A 228 -18.45 11.25 14.48
CA GLY A 228 -19.14 11.33 13.20
C GLY A 228 -18.79 12.60 12.43
N ALA A 229 -18.77 13.75 13.11
CA ALA A 229 -18.34 15.01 12.53
C ALA A 229 -16.89 14.96 12.06
N MET A 230 -15.98 14.41 12.88
CA MET A 230 -14.57 14.24 12.50
C MET A 230 -14.38 13.27 11.32
N ALA A 231 -15.16 12.19 11.25
CA ALA A 231 -15.11 11.25 10.13
C ALA A 231 -15.58 11.91 8.82
N ARG A 232 -16.66 12.69 8.88
CA ARG A 232 -17.16 13.49 7.74
C ARG A 232 -16.10 14.49 7.27
N LEU A 233 -15.56 15.30 8.18
CA LEU A 233 -14.53 16.29 7.83
C LEU A 233 -13.25 15.65 7.29
N SER A 234 -12.84 14.49 7.80
CA SER A 234 -11.68 13.77 7.25
C SER A 234 -11.91 13.30 5.81
N LEU A 235 -13.10 12.78 5.50
CA LEU A 235 -13.45 12.38 4.13
C LEU A 235 -13.52 13.59 3.19
N SER A 236 -14.06 14.71 3.67
CA SER A 236 -14.14 15.95 2.90
C SER A 236 -12.78 16.61 2.70
N ALA A 237 -11.87 16.49 3.67
CA ALA A 237 -10.46 16.90 3.53
C ALA A 237 -9.75 16.07 2.46
N GLU A 238 -9.89 14.75 2.46
CA GLU A 238 -9.31 13.86 1.43
C GLU A 238 -9.88 14.16 0.04
N ALA A 239 -11.20 14.36 -0.06
CA ALA A 239 -11.84 14.76 -1.32
C ALA A 239 -11.35 16.11 -1.82
N ALA A 240 -11.18 17.09 -0.93
CA ALA A 240 -10.62 18.39 -1.25
C ALA A 240 -9.16 18.30 -1.72
N LYS A 241 -8.31 17.54 -1.01
CA LYS A 241 -6.92 17.26 -1.41
C LYS A 241 -6.82 16.76 -2.86
N ARG A 242 -7.66 15.77 -3.19
CA ARG A 242 -7.71 15.18 -4.53
C ARG A 242 -8.15 16.20 -5.58
N ARG A 243 -9.15 17.04 -5.29
CA ARG A 243 -9.57 18.13 -6.20
C ARG A 243 -8.47 19.17 -6.39
N LEU A 244 -7.82 19.59 -5.32
CA LEU A 244 -6.71 20.56 -5.35
C LEU A 244 -5.50 20.09 -6.15
N SER A 245 -5.40 18.79 -6.46
CA SER A 245 -4.38 18.28 -7.40
C SER A 245 -4.62 18.72 -8.85
N PHE A 246 -5.86 19.11 -9.19
CA PHE A 246 -6.26 19.53 -10.54
C PHE A 246 -6.71 20.99 -10.56
N ASP A 247 -7.49 21.41 -9.57
CA ASP A 247 -8.05 22.76 -9.44
C ASP A 247 -7.22 23.62 -8.49
N THR A 248 -7.19 24.95 -8.71
CA THR A 248 -6.44 25.88 -7.85
C THR A 248 -7.16 26.16 -6.53
N PHE A 249 -8.46 25.88 -6.44
CA PHE A 249 -9.27 26.01 -5.23
C PHE A 249 -10.40 24.97 -5.25
N THR A 250 -11.00 24.70 -4.10
CA THR A 250 -12.21 23.88 -3.98
C THR A 250 -13.09 24.39 -2.84
N GLU A 251 -14.40 24.33 -3.03
CA GLU A 251 -15.37 24.60 -1.96
C GLU A 251 -15.62 23.32 -1.15
N VAL A 252 -15.75 23.47 0.16
CA VAL A 252 -16.17 22.42 1.09
C VAL A 252 -17.41 22.93 1.82
N ALA A 253 -18.52 22.25 1.60
CA ALA A 253 -19.81 22.53 2.20
C ALA A 253 -20.32 21.30 2.95
N GLU A 254 -20.42 21.40 4.28
CA GLU A 254 -20.95 20.36 5.15
C GLU A 254 -22.10 20.91 5.99
N GLU A 255 -23.27 20.29 5.86
CA GLU A 255 -24.45 20.68 6.62
C GLU A 255 -24.68 19.77 7.82
N PHE A 256 -25.20 20.35 8.91
CA PHE A 256 -25.61 19.60 10.10
C PHE A 256 -24.50 18.66 10.63
N LEU A 257 -23.26 19.15 10.73
CA LEU A 257 -22.10 18.38 11.19
C LEU A 257 -22.34 17.73 12.56
N LEU A 258 -22.90 18.49 13.51
CA LEU A 258 -23.23 18.02 14.84
C LEU A 258 -24.70 17.57 14.94
N PRO A 259 -24.97 16.34 15.44
CA PRO A 259 -26.32 15.85 15.64
C PRO A 259 -27.18 16.79 16.50
N GLY A 260 -28.36 17.14 16.02
CA GLY A 260 -29.32 17.97 16.77
C GLY A 260 -28.96 19.46 16.84
N ASN A 261 -27.93 19.93 16.14
CA ASN A 261 -27.57 21.34 16.04
C ASN A 261 -27.84 21.89 14.62
N PRO A 262 -28.98 22.57 14.39
CA PRO A 262 -29.34 23.13 13.08
C PRO A 262 -28.46 24.30 12.61
N SER A 263 -27.54 24.79 13.43
CA SER A 263 -26.58 25.83 13.05
C SER A 263 -25.20 25.25 12.75
N SER A 264 -25.04 23.93 12.80
CA SER A 264 -23.76 23.26 12.61
C SER A 264 -23.43 23.08 11.14
N HIS A 265 -23.12 24.16 10.44
CA HIS A 265 -22.73 24.13 9.03
C HIS A 265 -21.29 24.61 8.86
N LEU A 266 -20.60 24.06 7.88
CA LEU A 266 -19.32 24.55 7.40
C LEU A 266 -19.46 24.89 5.91
N GLU A 267 -19.12 26.11 5.55
CA GLU A 267 -18.97 26.52 4.15
C GLU A 267 -17.65 27.29 4.08
N THR A 268 -16.67 26.74 3.36
CA THR A 268 -15.35 27.33 3.24
C THR A 268 -14.73 27.00 1.90
N THR A 269 -13.80 27.85 1.45
CA THR A 269 -12.99 27.61 0.26
C THR A 269 -11.57 27.27 0.71
N LEU A 270 -11.01 26.21 0.13
CA LEU A 270 -9.61 25.82 0.30
C LEU A 270 -8.87 26.19 -0.98
N GLU A 271 -7.74 26.87 -0.84
CA GLU A 271 -6.84 27.26 -1.93
C GLU A 271 -5.65 26.28 -2.01
N ARG A 272 -5.18 25.99 -3.23
CA ARG A 272 -4.04 25.08 -3.44
C ARG A 272 -2.78 25.64 -2.81
N ASP A 273 -2.51 26.93 -2.96
CA ASP A 273 -1.28 27.55 -2.45
C ASP A 273 -1.18 27.42 -0.92
N ASP A 274 -2.31 27.59 -0.19
CA ASP A 274 -2.37 27.43 1.26
C ASP A 274 -2.18 25.96 1.67
N TYR A 275 -2.79 25.03 0.92
CA TYR A 275 -2.59 23.60 1.11
C TYR A 275 -1.12 23.19 0.89
N GLU A 276 -0.54 23.57 -0.24
CA GLU A 276 0.85 23.26 -0.61
C GLU A 276 1.84 23.86 0.38
N GLN A 277 1.62 25.09 0.85
CA GLN A 277 2.41 25.68 1.92
C GLN A 277 2.32 24.89 3.23
N SER A 278 1.16 24.33 3.55
CA SER A 278 0.97 23.57 4.80
C SER A 278 1.72 22.22 4.81
N ILE A 279 1.90 21.60 3.64
CA ILE A 279 2.57 20.29 3.50
C ILE A 279 4.06 20.40 3.18
N GLU A 280 4.58 21.59 2.85
CA GLU A 280 5.99 21.82 2.52
C GLU A 280 6.97 21.18 3.52
N PRO A 281 6.79 21.29 4.86
CA PRO A 281 7.68 20.63 5.82
C PRO A 281 7.68 19.09 5.74
N LEU A 282 6.57 18.49 5.30
CA LEU A 282 6.48 17.04 5.08
C LEU A 282 7.20 16.65 3.78
N LEU A 283 7.06 17.45 2.73
CA LEU A 283 7.80 17.22 1.48
C LEU A 283 9.31 17.44 1.66
N ASP A 284 9.75 18.39 2.50
CA ASP A 284 11.17 18.55 2.82
C ASP A 284 11.80 17.29 3.44
N ARG A 285 11.01 16.53 4.22
CA ARG A 285 11.44 15.24 4.76
C ARG A 285 11.61 14.19 3.66
N THR A 286 10.70 14.12 2.68
CA THR A 286 10.85 13.19 1.54
C THR A 286 12.07 13.54 0.70
N ILE A 287 12.33 14.83 0.51
CA ILE A 287 13.51 15.34 -0.20
C ILE A 287 14.81 15.00 0.54
N SER A 288 14.82 15.04 1.87
CA SER A 288 15.96 14.63 2.69
C SER A 288 16.26 13.13 2.57
N CYS A 289 15.21 12.32 2.41
CA CYS A 289 15.34 10.89 2.13
C CYS A 289 15.92 10.63 0.73
N VAL A 290 15.50 11.41 -0.28
CA VAL A 290 16.10 11.37 -1.63
C VAL A 290 17.61 11.66 -1.59
N ASP A 291 18.03 12.68 -0.84
CA ASP A 291 19.45 13.01 -0.67
C ASP A 291 20.24 11.86 -0.02
N SER A 292 19.63 11.20 0.98
CA SER A 292 20.22 10.05 1.66
C SER A 292 20.37 8.85 0.72
N ALA A 293 19.35 8.53 -0.07
CA ALA A 293 19.38 7.45 -1.04
C ALA A 293 20.42 7.70 -2.16
N LEU A 294 20.52 8.93 -2.68
CA LEU A 294 21.56 9.31 -3.65
C LEU A 294 22.97 9.16 -3.08
N LYS A 295 23.18 9.62 -1.84
CA LYS A 295 24.46 9.49 -1.15
C LYS A 295 24.85 8.03 -0.97
N ASP A 296 23.90 7.19 -0.58
CA ASP A 296 24.13 5.76 -0.34
C ASP A 296 24.41 4.99 -1.63
N ALA A 297 23.75 5.37 -2.73
CA ALA A 297 24.07 4.87 -4.06
C ALA A 297 25.40 5.39 -4.61
N GLY A 298 26.03 6.38 -3.95
CA GLY A 298 27.24 7.05 -4.44
C GLY A 298 27.01 7.84 -5.72
N LEU A 299 25.81 8.41 -5.90
CA LEU A 299 25.40 9.14 -7.08
C LEU A 299 25.10 10.61 -6.79
N HIS A 300 25.25 11.44 -7.81
CA HIS A 300 24.71 12.78 -7.87
C HIS A 300 23.44 12.81 -8.73
N ALA A 301 22.55 13.79 -8.49
CA ALA A 301 21.27 13.89 -9.18
C ALA A 301 21.39 13.86 -10.71
N GLY A 302 22.38 14.53 -11.30
CA GLY A 302 22.61 14.52 -12.76
C GLY A 302 23.14 13.21 -13.35
N GLN A 303 23.29 12.16 -12.54
CA GLN A 303 23.60 10.80 -12.98
C GLN A 303 22.36 9.88 -12.98
N LEU A 304 21.20 10.41 -12.59
CA LEU A 304 19.92 9.75 -12.78
C LEU A 304 19.46 9.99 -14.22
N ASP A 305 18.95 8.95 -14.86
CA ASP A 305 18.41 9.03 -16.20
C ASP A 305 16.92 9.39 -16.14
N LYS A 306 16.20 8.86 -15.15
CA LYS A 306 14.75 9.04 -15.00
C LYS A 306 14.29 9.03 -13.55
N VAL A 307 13.08 9.57 -13.33
CA VAL A 307 12.36 9.57 -12.05
C VAL A 307 10.99 8.94 -12.29
N ILE A 308 10.62 7.95 -11.48
CA ILE A 308 9.30 7.29 -11.50
C ILE A 308 8.54 7.74 -10.26
N LEU A 309 7.27 8.11 -10.44
CA LEU A 309 6.35 8.39 -9.34
C LEU A 309 5.48 7.16 -9.06
N VAL A 310 5.32 6.84 -7.78
CA VAL A 310 4.49 5.73 -7.29
C VAL A 310 3.61 6.25 -6.16
N GLY A 311 2.35 5.80 -6.10
CA GLY A 311 1.39 6.18 -5.08
C GLY A 311 0.62 7.48 -5.40
N GLY A 312 -0.68 7.48 -5.11
CA GLY A 312 -1.59 8.55 -5.48
C GLY A 312 -1.27 9.94 -4.91
N SER A 313 -0.56 10.03 -3.79
CA SER A 313 -0.16 11.34 -3.20
C SER A 313 0.92 12.04 -4.03
N THR A 314 1.58 11.35 -4.96
CA THR A 314 2.50 11.97 -5.93
C THR A 314 1.79 12.86 -6.95
N ARG A 315 0.46 12.78 -7.06
CA ARG A 315 -0.35 13.64 -7.93
C ARG A 315 -0.47 15.08 -7.42
N THR A 316 -0.04 15.36 -6.19
CA THR A 316 0.06 16.73 -5.67
C THR A 316 1.08 17.53 -6.50
N PRO A 317 0.69 18.64 -7.16
CA PRO A 317 1.55 19.35 -8.12
C PRO A 317 2.91 19.79 -7.57
N LEU A 318 2.95 20.26 -6.31
CA LEU A 318 4.21 20.61 -5.64
C LEU A 318 5.24 19.47 -5.63
N VAL A 319 4.83 18.20 -5.58
CA VAL A 319 5.75 17.04 -5.60
C VAL A 319 6.54 17.00 -6.91
N GLU A 320 5.87 17.11 -8.05
CA GLU A 320 6.52 17.12 -9.37
C GLU A 320 7.46 18.32 -9.51
N GLN A 321 7.04 19.50 -9.01
CA GLN A 321 7.83 20.72 -9.06
C GLN A 321 9.13 20.60 -8.25
N LEU A 322 9.04 20.13 -7.00
CA LEU A 322 10.20 19.93 -6.12
C LEU A 322 11.18 18.93 -6.71
N LEU A 323 10.69 17.79 -7.22
CA LEU A 323 11.54 16.77 -7.83
C LEU A 323 12.21 17.29 -9.11
N THR A 324 11.47 18.00 -9.96
CA THR A 324 12.02 18.59 -11.19
C THR A 324 13.11 19.63 -10.86
N GLN A 325 12.86 20.48 -9.87
CA GLN A 325 13.83 21.49 -9.44
C GLN A 325 15.10 20.85 -8.84
N LYS A 326 14.93 19.81 -8.03
CA LYS A 326 16.05 19.16 -7.33
C LYS A 326 16.86 18.26 -8.24
N LEU A 327 16.20 17.47 -9.08
CA LEU A 327 16.83 16.42 -9.86
C LEU A 327 17.19 16.88 -11.27
N GLY A 328 16.54 17.94 -11.79
CA GLY A 328 16.74 18.42 -13.16
C GLY A 328 16.04 17.57 -14.22
N HIS A 329 15.30 16.55 -13.81
CA HIS A 329 14.51 15.66 -14.66
C HIS A 329 13.05 15.77 -14.28
N ARG A 330 12.18 15.92 -15.29
CA ARG A 330 10.74 15.81 -15.08
C ARG A 330 10.41 14.34 -14.79
N PRO A 331 9.61 14.02 -13.76
CA PRO A 331 9.16 12.66 -13.52
C PRO A 331 8.39 12.06 -14.70
N SER A 332 8.54 10.75 -14.88
CA SER A 332 7.90 9.97 -15.93
C SER A 332 6.42 9.72 -15.62
N ALA A 333 5.59 9.80 -16.66
CA ALA A 333 4.15 9.51 -16.60
C ALA A 333 3.77 8.25 -17.41
N GLU A 334 4.74 7.38 -17.70
CA GLU A 334 4.53 6.19 -18.56
C GLU A 334 3.64 5.12 -17.92
N ILE A 335 3.60 5.07 -16.57
CA ILE A 335 2.86 4.05 -15.83
C ILE A 335 1.98 4.73 -14.80
N ASP A 336 0.78 4.20 -14.62
CA ASP A 336 -0.13 4.67 -13.58
C ASP A 336 0.50 4.44 -12.18
N PRO A 337 0.75 5.50 -11.39
CA PRO A 337 1.35 5.39 -10.07
C PRO A 337 0.53 4.53 -9.10
N ASP A 338 -0.78 4.36 -9.33
CA ASP A 338 -1.67 3.58 -8.48
C ASP A 338 -1.67 2.07 -8.85
N LEU A 339 -1.16 1.68 -10.02
CA LEU A 339 -1.25 0.30 -10.53
C LEU A 339 0.12 -0.40 -10.68
N CYS A 340 1.19 0.38 -10.83
CA CYS A 340 2.52 -0.13 -11.17
C CYS A 340 3.08 -1.18 -10.18
N VAL A 341 2.79 -1.00 -8.89
CA VAL A 341 3.27 -1.87 -7.81
C VAL A 341 2.68 -3.27 -7.94
N ALA A 342 1.35 -3.40 -8.10
CA ALA A 342 0.70 -4.69 -8.24
C ALA A 342 1.15 -5.41 -9.52
N LEU A 343 1.29 -4.68 -10.63
CA LEU A 343 1.82 -5.22 -11.89
C LEU A 343 3.24 -5.79 -11.70
N GLY A 344 4.11 -5.08 -10.98
CA GLY A 344 5.45 -5.54 -10.63
C GLY A 344 5.46 -6.80 -9.77
N ALA A 345 4.58 -6.86 -8.77
CA ALA A 345 4.39 -8.04 -7.94
C ALA A 345 3.93 -9.25 -8.77
N ALA A 346 3.07 -9.03 -9.77
CA ALA A 346 2.62 -10.10 -10.67
C ALA A 346 3.78 -10.63 -11.54
N VAL A 347 4.67 -9.76 -12.03
CA VAL A 347 5.90 -10.16 -12.73
C VAL A 347 6.78 -11.05 -11.86
N GLN A 348 6.95 -10.71 -10.57
CA GLN A 348 7.67 -11.57 -9.62
C GLN A 348 6.95 -12.92 -9.40
N GLY A 349 5.63 -12.92 -9.29
CA GLY A 349 4.85 -14.15 -9.15
C GLY A 349 4.98 -15.08 -10.35
N ALA A 350 5.03 -14.52 -11.56
CA ALA A 350 5.24 -15.26 -12.80
C ALA A 350 6.64 -15.89 -12.85
N LEU A 351 7.68 -15.12 -12.48
CA LEU A 351 9.06 -15.62 -12.38
C LEU A 351 9.16 -16.82 -11.42
N LEU A 352 8.58 -16.70 -10.23
CA LEU A 352 8.58 -17.77 -9.21
C LEU A 352 7.77 -18.99 -9.65
N SER A 353 6.77 -18.77 -10.51
CA SER A 353 6.01 -19.85 -11.14
C SER A 353 6.74 -20.49 -12.32
N GLY A 354 7.95 -20.04 -12.67
CA GLY A 354 8.73 -20.57 -13.78
C GLY A 354 8.19 -20.17 -15.16
N GLN A 355 7.41 -19.08 -15.23
CA GLN A 355 7.11 -18.45 -16.51
C GLN A 355 8.33 -17.63 -16.96
N ASP A 356 8.61 -17.65 -18.27
CA ASP A 356 9.65 -16.80 -18.83
C ASP A 356 9.22 -15.33 -18.71
N VAL A 357 9.92 -14.60 -17.86
CA VAL A 357 9.84 -13.14 -17.78
C VAL A 357 11.21 -12.57 -18.08
N ASP A 358 11.25 -11.47 -18.82
CA ASP A 358 12.51 -10.85 -19.27
C ASP A 358 13.25 -10.09 -18.17
N ARG A 359 12.86 -10.28 -16.89
CA ARG A 359 13.37 -9.48 -15.78
C ARG A 359 13.72 -10.26 -14.53
N VAL A 360 14.84 -9.87 -13.93
CA VAL A 360 15.35 -10.42 -12.67
C VAL A 360 15.57 -9.27 -11.68
N LEU A 361 15.07 -9.44 -10.46
CA LEU A 361 15.20 -8.47 -9.38
C LEU A 361 16.31 -8.87 -8.41
N ILE A 362 17.24 -7.95 -8.15
CA ILE A 362 18.26 -8.04 -7.10
C ILE A 362 17.95 -6.99 -6.04
N GLU A 363 17.49 -7.46 -4.88
CA GLU A 363 17.13 -6.61 -3.73
C GLU A 363 18.34 -6.37 -2.81
N ILE A 364 18.21 -5.42 -1.87
CA ILE A 364 19.20 -5.14 -0.82
C ILE A 364 18.56 -5.06 0.57
N THR A 365 19.37 -5.17 1.63
CA THR A 365 18.94 -4.90 3.01
C THR A 365 18.80 -3.39 3.28
N PRO A 366 17.69 -2.91 3.87
CA PRO A 366 17.50 -1.48 4.15
C PRO A 366 18.32 -0.98 5.35
N HIS A 367 18.68 -1.88 6.27
CA HIS A 367 19.37 -1.56 7.52
C HIS A 367 20.57 -2.44 7.77
N THR A 368 21.53 -1.93 8.54
CA THR A 368 22.64 -2.70 9.08
C THR A 368 22.15 -3.60 10.22
N LEU A 369 22.50 -4.88 10.14
CA LEU A 369 22.21 -5.89 11.15
C LEU A 369 23.50 -6.31 11.85
N GLY A 370 23.45 -6.38 13.18
CA GLY A 370 24.62 -6.69 14.00
C GLY A 370 24.25 -7.19 15.38
N VAL A 371 25.26 -7.28 16.24
CA VAL A 371 25.12 -7.80 17.61
C VAL A 371 25.68 -6.86 18.65
N ARG A 372 25.18 -6.98 19.88
CA ARG A 372 25.79 -6.35 21.05
C ARG A 372 27.11 -7.02 21.40
N CYS A 373 28.15 -6.22 21.63
CA CYS A 373 29.45 -6.69 22.09
C CYS A 373 30.05 -5.77 23.16
N ALA A 374 31.09 -6.26 23.84
CA ALA A 374 31.91 -5.46 24.73
C ALA A 374 32.94 -4.65 23.94
N GLU A 375 33.08 -3.36 24.25
CA GLU A 375 34.08 -2.48 23.62
C GLU A 375 35.51 -2.84 24.02
N THR A 376 35.65 -3.34 25.25
CA THR A 376 36.95 -3.67 25.84
C THR A 376 36.93 -5.09 26.37
N ARG A 377 38.12 -5.62 26.67
CA ARG A 377 38.26 -6.93 27.32
C ARG A 377 37.98 -6.87 28.83
N ASP A 378 37.56 -5.73 29.37
CA ASP A 378 37.20 -5.61 30.77
C ASP A 378 35.82 -6.27 31.00
N PRO A 379 35.74 -7.37 31.77
CA PRO A 379 34.46 -8.02 32.08
C PRO A 379 33.51 -7.13 32.90
N LEU A 380 34.01 -6.06 33.50
CA LEU A 380 33.21 -5.05 34.22
C LEU A 380 32.91 -3.81 33.37
N GLY A 381 33.44 -3.74 32.15
CA GLY A 381 33.19 -2.67 31.20
C GLY A 381 31.77 -2.74 30.60
N PRO A 382 31.27 -1.64 30.00
CA PRO A 382 29.96 -1.64 29.38
C PRO A 382 29.95 -2.52 28.12
N ALA A 383 28.91 -3.35 28.00
CA ALA A 383 28.62 -4.17 26.82
C ALA A 383 27.46 -3.55 26.03
N ASN A 384 27.74 -2.41 25.42
CA ASN A 384 26.77 -1.59 24.69
C ASN A 384 27.23 -1.24 23.26
N ALA A 385 28.38 -1.73 22.80
CA ALA A 385 28.80 -1.49 21.43
C ALA A 385 28.01 -2.35 20.44
N PHE A 386 27.73 -1.75 19.30
CA PHE A 386 27.12 -2.42 18.16
C PHE A 386 28.20 -2.91 17.19
N ALA A 387 28.26 -4.22 16.98
CA ALA A 387 29.14 -4.85 16.00
C ALA A 387 28.35 -5.23 14.75
N PRO A 388 28.51 -4.51 13.61
CA PRO A 388 27.77 -4.79 12.38
C PRO A 388 28.28 -6.08 11.71
N ILE A 389 27.35 -6.92 11.23
CA ILE A 389 27.64 -8.19 10.54
C ILE A 389 27.17 -8.16 9.09
N ILE A 390 25.93 -7.73 8.85
CA ILE A 390 25.39 -7.48 7.50
C ILE A 390 25.16 -5.97 7.37
N PRO A 391 26.00 -5.24 6.62
CA PRO A 391 25.77 -3.81 6.38
C PRO A 391 24.49 -3.58 5.57
N ARG A 392 23.84 -2.43 5.76
CA ARG A 392 22.81 -1.94 4.84
C ARG A 392 23.32 -1.91 3.40
N GLY A 393 22.44 -2.11 2.44
CA GLY A 393 22.80 -2.20 1.02
C GLY A 393 23.37 -3.55 0.60
N SER A 394 23.36 -4.57 1.47
CA SER A 394 23.83 -5.91 1.10
C SER A 394 22.80 -6.60 0.21
N ALA A 395 23.21 -7.05 -0.97
CA ALA A 395 22.34 -7.78 -1.91
C ALA A 395 21.72 -9.04 -1.29
N LEU A 396 20.45 -9.31 -1.58
CA LEU A 396 19.70 -10.45 -1.07
C LEU A 396 19.58 -11.58 -2.11
N PRO A 397 19.67 -12.86 -1.70
CA PRO A 397 19.95 -13.33 -0.33
C PRO A 397 21.43 -13.17 0.02
N CYS A 398 21.76 -12.99 1.29
CA CYS A 398 23.15 -12.93 1.74
C CYS A 398 23.42 -13.71 3.02
N LYS A 399 24.70 -14.02 3.23
CA LYS A 399 25.22 -14.70 4.43
C LYS A 399 26.54 -14.08 4.85
N ARG A 400 26.67 -13.71 6.12
CA ARG A 400 27.89 -13.17 6.72
C ARG A 400 28.16 -13.84 8.06
N SER A 401 29.44 -14.05 8.36
CA SER A 401 29.88 -14.65 9.62
C SER A 401 30.97 -13.81 10.25
N GLN A 402 30.90 -13.62 11.56
CA GLN A 402 31.91 -12.96 12.36
C GLN A 402 32.23 -13.80 13.60
N THR A 403 33.51 -13.81 13.99
CA THR A 403 33.95 -14.51 15.21
C THR A 403 34.04 -13.52 16.37
N PHE A 404 33.33 -13.84 17.44
CA PHE A 404 33.38 -13.22 18.76
C PHE A 404 34.05 -14.17 19.75
N TYR A 405 34.23 -13.74 20.99
CA TYR A 405 35.00 -14.50 21.98
C TYR A 405 34.34 -14.45 23.36
N THR A 406 34.46 -15.53 24.13
CA THR A 406 34.05 -15.54 25.55
C THR A 406 34.94 -14.58 26.36
N MET A 407 34.35 -13.94 27.37
CA MET A 407 35.05 -12.92 28.16
C MET A 407 35.81 -13.48 29.34
N VAL A 408 35.28 -14.54 29.96
CA VAL A 408 35.84 -15.12 31.18
C VAL A 408 36.08 -16.62 31.03
N PRO A 409 37.06 -17.20 31.76
CA PRO A 409 37.26 -18.64 31.81
C PRO A 409 36.03 -19.32 32.42
N GLY A 410 35.66 -20.49 31.88
CA GLY A 410 34.51 -21.27 32.32
C GLY A 410 33.16 -20.63 32.07
N GLN A 411 33.07 -19.65 31.16
CA GLN A 411 31.80 -19.07 30.72
C GLN A 411 30.90 -20.17 30.12
N THR A 412 29.75 -20.41 30.74
CA THR A 412 28.84 -21.52 30.39
C THR A 412 27.79 -21.16 29.34
N GLU A 413 27.63 -19.87 29.02
CA GLU A 413 26.64 -19.40 28.06
C GLU A 413 27.11 -18.17 27.28
N VAL A 414 26.59 -18.00 26.07
CA VAL A 414 26.76 -16.80 25.23
C VAL A 414 25.40 -16.31 24.77
N SER A 415 25.12 -15.05 25.07
CA SER A 415 23.93 -14.32 24.60
C SER A 415 24.29 -13.53 23.35
N THR A 416 23.64 -13.84 22.23
CA THR A 416 23.78 -13.09 20.98
C THR A 416 22.55 -12.20 20.82
N ASP A 417 22.66 -10.96 21.28
CA ASP A 417 21.58 -9.98 21.18
C ASP A 417 21.71 -9.23 19.85
N VAL A 418 20.68 -9.32 19.03
CA VAL A 418 20.65 -8.85 17.63
C VAL A 418 19.98 -7.49 17.56
N TYR A 419 20.60 -6.56 16.84
CA TYR A 419 20.13 -5.19 16.66
C TYR A 419 20.13 -4.79 15.19
N GLN A 420 19.23 -3.88 14.86
CA GLN A 420 19.06 -3.23 13.56
C GLN A 420 19.26 -1.72 13.73
N GLY A 421 20.15 -1.13 12.93
CA GLY A 421 20.38 0.31 12.93
C GLY A 421 21.83 0.70 12.62
N GLU A 422 22.09 2.00 12.55
CA GLU A 422 23.37 2.55 12.11
C GLU A 422 24.20 3.19 13.24
N ALA A 423 23.66 3.24 14.46
CA ALA A 423 24.36 3.83 15.59
C ALA A 423 25.46 2.89 16.11
N ALA A 424 26.56 3.47 16.60
CA ALA A 424 27.65 2.69 17.18
C ALA A 424 27.28 2.03 18.53
N VAL A 425 26.21 2.52 19.18
CA VAL A 425 25.75 2.07 20.49
C VAL A 425 24.38 1.41 20.35
N VAL A 426 24.23 0.22 20.93
CA VAL A 426 23.02 -0.61 20.77
C VAL A 426 21.74 0.02 21.33
N THR A 427 21.84 0.93 22.31
CA THR A 427 20.69 1.63 22.91
C THR A 427 20.03 2.64 21.97
N GLU A 428 20.73 3.02 20.90
CA GLU A 428 20.21 3.91 19.83
C GLU A 428 19.77 3.12 18.60
N ASN A 429 19.92 1.78 18.63
CA ASN A 429 19.47 0.86 17.59
C ASN A 429 18.23 0.09 18.07
N ILE A 430 17.54 -0.52 17.13
CA ILE A 430 16.34 -1.32 17.41
C ILE A 430 16.78 -2.74 17.78
N PHE A 431 16.41 -3.20 18.97
CA PHE A 431 16.57 -4.61 19.34
C PHE A 431 15.59 -5.47 18.52
N VAL A 432 16.12 -6.51 17.88
CA VAL A 432 15.34 -7.39 17.00
C VAL A 432 15.06 -8.73 17.67
N GLY A 433 16.05 -9.29 18.36
CA GLY A 433 15.89 -10.55 19.07
C GLY A 433 17.19 -11.10 19.60
N LYS A 434 17.17 -12.35 20.05
CA LYS A 434 18.29 -12.94 20.78
C LYS A 434 18.41 -14.43 20.52
N VAL A 435 19.66 -14.90 20.43
CA VAL A 435 20.01 -16.33 20.38
C VAL A 435 20.90 -16.68 21.58
N GLU A 436 20.48 -17.66 22.37
CA GLU A 436 21.24 -18.15 23.52
C GLU A 436 21.95 -19.46 23.18
N LEU A 437 23.27 -19.47 23.29
CA LEU A 437 24.08 -20.67 23.24
C LEU A 437 24.46 -21.05 24.69
N ALA A 438 23.68 -21.95 25.28
CA ALA A 438 23.88 -22.44 26.66
C ALA A 438 24.79 -23.68 26.71
N ASP A 439 25.06 -24.19 27.93
CA ASP A 439 25.94 -25.31 28.29
C ASP A 439 27.22 -25.41 27.45
N LEU A 440 27.98 -24.33 27.40
CA LEU A 440 29.38 -24.33 26.98
C LEU A 440 30.23 -25.14 27.97
N ASP A 441 31.32 -25.70 27.48
CA ASP A 441 32.25 -26.48 28.30
C ASP A 441 32.80 -25.59 29.44
N PRO A 442 32.52 -25.91 30.72
CA PRO A 442 32.95 -25.12 31.87
C PRO A 442 34.47 -25.11 32.07
N ASP A 443 35.21 -26.01 31.39
CA ASP A 443 36.67 -26.01 31.37
C ASP A 443 37.25 -25.14 30.23
N SER A 444 36.38 -24.45 29.46
CA SER A 444 36.82 -23.57 28.37
C SER A 444 37.62 -22.37 28.89
N PRO A 445 38.75 -22.02 28.24
CA PRO A 445 39.47 -20.80 28.57
C PRO A 445 38.64 -19.55 28.19
N ALA A 446 39.02 -18.40 28.76
CA ALA A 446 38.64 -17.11 28.18
C ALA A 446 39.13 -17.00 26.73
N ASP A 447 38.58 -16.06 25.98
CA ASP A 447 38.88 -15.87 24.57
C ASP A 447 38.53 -17.13 23.72
N SER A 448 37.55 -17.94 24.14
CA SER A 448 37.08 -19.07 23.34
C SER A 448 36.24 -18.58 22.16
N PRO A 449 36.52 -19.02 20.91
CA PRO A 449 35.93 -18.44 19.70
C PRO A 449 34.49 -18.91 19.45
N ILE A 450 33.58 -17.95 19.34
CA ILE A 450 32.17 -18.13 18.99
C ILE A 450 31.92 -17.55 17.60
N SER A 451 31.50 -18.37 16.65
CA SER A 451 31.14 -17.92 15.32
C SER A 451 29.66 -17.55 15.28
N VAL A 452 29.35 -16.29 15.01
CA VAL A 452 27.99 -15.81 14.78
C VAL A 452 27.78 -15.61 13.29
N THR A 453 26.74 -16.21 12.74
CA THR A 453 26.41 -16.17 11.31
C THR A 453 25.00 -15.65 11.12
N PHE A 454 24.87 -14.63 10.29
CA PHE A 454 23.59 -14.07 9.88
C PHE A 454 23.31 -14.53 8.45
N THR A 455 22.09 -15.00 8.19
CA THR A 455 21.60 -15.38 6.87
C THR A 455 20.30 -14.63 6.60
N MET A 456 20.27 -13.85 5.52
CA MET A 456 19.08 -13.14 5.05
C MET A 456 18.56 -13.81 3.78
N ASN A 457 17.27 -14.15 3.75
CA ASN A 457 16.64 -14.75 2.58
C ASN A 457 16.07 -13.70 1.61
N LEU A 458 15.44 -14.16 0.51
CA LEU A 458 14.85 -13.29 -0.52
C LEU A 458 13.66 -12.45 -0.04
N ASN A 459 13.04 -12.83 1.07
CA ASN A 459 11.93 -12.08 1.70
C ASN A 459 12.45 -11.04 2.71
N GLY A 460 13.77 -10.96 2.90
CA GLY A 460 14.38 -10.12 3.91
C GLY A 460 14.31 -10.67 5.34
N MET A 461 13.99 -11.96 5.54
CA MET A 461 13.93 -12.55 6.89
C MET A 461 15.32 -13.01 7.38
N LEU A 462 15.63 -12.75 8.65
CA LEU A 462 16.91 -13.03 9.30
C LEU A 462 16.92 -14.36 10.06
N GLU A 463 17.88 -15.23 9.75
CA GLU A 463 18.29 -16.36 10.58
C GLU A 463 19.65 -16.10 11.22
N VAL A 464 19.76 -16.26 12.54
CA VAL A 464 21.01 -16.13 13.28
C VAL A 464 21.43 -17.47 13.85
N ARG A 465 22.70 -17.82 13.64
CA ARG A 465 23.32 -19.05 14.14
C ARG A 465 24.62 -18.73 14.89
N ALA A 466 24.69 -19.13 16.15
CA ALA A 466 25.87 -19.05 17.00
C ALA A 466 26.48 -20.45 17.17
N VAL A 467 27.80 -20.58 16.97
CA VAL A 467 28.53 -21.86 17.06
C VAL A 467 29.77 -21.68 17.91
N ASP A 468 29.92 -22.49 18.97
CA ASP A 468 31.20 -22.65 19.65
C ASP A 468 32.14 -23.46 18.75
N ARG A 469 33.20 -22.83 18.26
CA ARG A 469 34.12 -23.46 17.31
C ARG A 469 35.00 -24.54 17.95
N ARG A 470 35.08 -24.63 19.28
CA ARG A 470 35.84 -25.67 19.97
C ARG A 470 35.06 -26.97 20.05
N THR A 471 33.80 -26.89 20.49
CA THR A 471 32.97 -28.06 20.74
C THR A 471 32.08 -28.43 19.56
N GLY A 472 31.83 -27.49 18.64
CA GLY A 472 30.85 -27.63 17.56
C GLY A 472 29.41 -27.45 18.04
N LYS A 473 29.19 -27.12 19.31
CA LYS A 473 27.85 -26.83 19.84
C LYS A 473 27.29 -25.57 19.19
N GLU A 474 26.01 -25.58 18.88
CA GLU A 474 25.35 -24.47 18.21
C GLU A 474 23.94 -24.20 18.74
N ALA A 475 23.51 -22.98 18.51
CA ALA A 475 22.15 -22.52 18.67
C ALA A 475 21.81 -21.64 17.46
N SER A 476 20.59 -21.79 16.95
CA SER A 476 20.09 -20.93 15.88
C SER A 476 18.64 -20.57 16.14
N ALA A 477 18.25 -19.40 15.65
CA ALA A 477 16.87 -18.98 15.60
C ALA A 477 16.64 -18.15 14.34
N GLU A 478 15.48 -18.36 13.73
CA GLU A 478 14.89 -17.32 12.89
C GLU A 478 14.48 -16.18 13.81
N ILE A 479 15.04 -15.00 13.60
CA ILE A 479 14.78 -13.85 14.46
C ILE A 479 13.45 -13.27 14.03
N LYS A 480 12.39 -13.76 14.68
CA LYS A 480 11.09 -13.11 14.72
C LYS A 480 11.12 -12.15 15.89
N ARG A 481 10.75 -10.88 15.66
CA ARG A 481 10.79 -9.85 16.69
C ARG A 481 10.12 -10.34 17.99
N LEU A 482 10.93 -10.60 19.02
CA LEU A 482 10.41 -10.81 20.37
C LEU A 482 10.15 -9.42 20.92
N ASN A 483 8.94 -8.90 20.74
CA ASN A 483 8.57 -7.64 21.36
C ASN A 483 8.60 -7.81 22.89
N GLU A 484 9.59 -7.20 23.53
CA GLU A 484 9.78 -7.09 24.98
C GLU A 484 8.71 -6.19 25.64
N SER A 485 7.44 -6.44 25.35
CA SER A 485 6.31 -6.00 26.18
C SER A 485 5.65 -7.20 26.89
N SER A 486 6.11 -8.42 26.61
CA SER A 486 5.56 -9.68 27.12
C SER A 486 6.04 -10.08 28.53
N LYS A 487 6.92 -9.30 29.19
CA LYS A 487 7.41 -9.62 30.54
C LYS A 487 7.07 -8.61 31.66
N GLN A 488 6.28 -7.56 31.38
CA GLN A 488 5.82 -6.64 32.44
C GLN A 488 4.31 -6.34 32.45
N ALA A 489 3.50 -7.13 31.73
CA ALA A 489 2.07 -7.22 31.99
C ALA A 489 1.77 -8.64 32.45
N GLY A 490 1.62 -8.81 33.77
CA GLY A 490 0.98 -9.99 34.33
C GLY A 490 -0.51 -10.00 33.96
N SER A 491 -0.83 -10.36 32.72
CA SER A 491 -2.11 -10.91 32.31
C SER A 491 -1.90 -11.71 31.04
N GLN A 492 -1.73 -13.02 31.20
CA GLN A 492 -2.13 -13.95 30.16
C GLN A 492 -3.65 -13.83 30.02
N THR A 493 -4.08 -12.89 29.21
CA THR A 493 -5.34 -13.00 28.51
C THR A 493 -5.00 -13.67 27.20
N GLU A 494 -5.26 -14.98 27.12
CA GLU A 494 -5.45 -15.67 25.85
C GLU A 494 -6.63 -14.98 25.16
N PHE A 495 -6.31 -13.95 24.38
CA PHE A 495 -7.29 -13.25 23.57
C PHE A 495 -7.59 -14.13 22.34
N GLY A 496 -8.87 -14.27 21.99
CA GLY A 496 -9.28 -15.04 20.83
C GLY A 496 -8.57 -14.53 19.58
N SER A 497 -7.80 -15.40 18.93
CA SER A 497 -7.26 -15.16 17.59
C SER A 497 -8.30 -15.64 16.59
N VAL A 498 -8.53 -14.85 15.55
CA VAL A 498 -9.42 -15.22 14.46
C VAL A 498 -8.67 -16.17 13.52
N SER A 499 -9.24 -17.33 13.29
CA SER A 499 -8.68 -18.34 12.39
C SER A 499 -8.91 -18.00 10.91
N ALA A 500 -8.12 -18.61 10.02
CA ALA A 500 -8.33 -18.51 8.57
C ALA A 500 -9.74 -18.98 8.15
N ASP A 501 -10.28 -20.00 8.83
CA ASP A 501 -11.65 -20.48 8.59
C ASP A 501 -12.70 -19.42 8.94
N GLU A 502 -12.51 -18.70 10.05
CA GLU A 502 -13.40 -17.61 10.45
C GLU A 502 -13.31 -16.40 9.50
N ILE A 503 -12.12 -16.06 9.00
CA ILE A 503 -11.96 -15.02 7.97
C ILE A 503 -12.65 -15.44 6.67
N SER A 504 -12.48 -16.70 6.27
CA SER A 504 -13.18 -17.26 5.11
C SER A 504 -14.70 -17.25 5.30
N GLU A 505 -15.21 -17.55 6.50
CA GLU A 505 -16.64 -17.47 6.81
C GLU A 505 -17.15 -16.02 6.75
N MET A 506 -16.39 -15.07 7.31
CA MET A 506 -16.71 -13.65 7.25
C MET A 506 -16.83 -13.16 5.81
N LEU A 507 -15.89 -13.54 4.94
CA LEU A 507 -15.88 -13.20 3.51
C LEU A 507 -16.97 -13.92 2.70
N GLY A 508 -17.34 -15.15 3.07
CA GLY A 508 -18.43 -15.89 2.45
C GLY A 508 -19.79 -15.20 2.60
N ARG A 509 -20.02 -14.55 3.75
CA ARG A 509 -21.25 -13.77 4.01
C ARG A 509 -21.34 -12.51 3.13
N VAL A 510 -20.20 -11.92 2.77
CA VAL A 510 -20.14 -10.76 1.85
C VAL A 510 -20.60 -11.13 0.45
N SER A 511 -20.20 -12.31 -0.04
CA SER A 511 -20.52 -12.77 -1.40
C SER A 511 -21.97 -13.28 -1.54
N ALA A 512 -22.62 -13.65 -0.45
CA ALA A 512 -24.00 -14.10 -0.42
C ALA A 512 -25.03 -12.95 -0.31
N GLY A 513 -24.57 -11.74 -0.01
CA GLY A 513 -25.39 -10.54 0.03
C GLY A 513 -25.68 -10.01 -1.38
N GLN A 514 -26.70 -10.54 -2.06
CA GLN A 514 -27.41 -9.74 -3.08
C GLN A 514 -27.90 -8.44 -2.43
N PRO A 515 -28.00 -7.32 -3.17
CA PRO A 515 -28.55 -6.09 -2.60
C PRO A 515 -29.97 -6.38 -2.13
N SER A 516 -30.13 -6.47 -0.81
CA SER A 516 -31.44 -6.51 -0.19
C SER A 516 -32.12 -5.19 -0.54
N GLN A 517 -33.25 -5.31 -1.23
CA GLN A 517 -34.22 -4.24 -1.32
C GLN A 517 -34.41 -3.68 0.08
N ILE A 518 -34.13 -2.39 0.25
CA ILE A 518 -34.38 -1.67 1.48
C ILE A 518 -35.90 -1.75 1.68
N ASP A 519 -36.32 -2.56 2.65
CA ASP A 519 -37.71 -2.67 3.06
C ASP A 519 -38.14 -1.30 3.60
N GLU A 520 -39.09 -0.66 2.91
CA GLU A 520 -39.71 0.60 3.31
C GLU A 520 -40.41 0.41 4.66
N ALA A 521 -39.70 0.74 5.75
CA ALA A 521 -40.29 0.87 7.07
C ALA A 521 -41.13 2.17 7.14
N GLN A 522 -42.41 2.02 6.80
CA GLN A 522 -43.59 2.80 7.19
C GLN A 522 -43.34 4.12 7.94
N SER A 523 -43.43 5.24 7.22
CA SER A 523 -43.76 6.55 7.79
C SER A 523 -45.29 6.79 7.75
N PRO A 524 -45.88 7.52 8.71
CA PRO A 524 -47.32 7.67 8.83
C PRO A 524 -47.90 8.63 7.80
N GLN A 525 -49.10 8.27 7.32
CA GLN A 525 -49.94 8.97 6.35
C GLN A 525 -50.06 10.48 6.59
N THR A 526 -49.74 11.25 5.56
CA THR A 526 -50.44 12.50 5.20
C THR A 526 -50.55 12.60 3.69
N ASP A 527 -51.79 12.52 3.20
CA ASP A 527 -52.18 12.92 1.85
C ASP A 527 -51.82 14.39 1.59
N GLU A 528 -51.16 14.69 0.47
CA GLU A 528 -51.70 15.58 -0.57
C GLU A 528 -50.71 15.73 -1.75
N ALA A 529 -51.29 15.76 -2.94
CA ALA A 529 -50.68 15.66 -4.26
C ALA A 529 -49.63 16.73 -4.59
N LEU A 530 -48.60 16.32 -5.34
CA LEU A 530 -47.97 17.10 -6.41
C LEU A 530 -47.29 16.11 -7.38
N GLU A 531 -47.93 15.88 -8.53
CA GLU A 531 -47.37 15.14 -9.67
C GLU A 531 -46.20 15.94 -10.27
N ALA A 532 -45.00 15.36 -10.25
CA ALA A 532 -43.92 15.71 -11.16
C ALA A 532 -43.21 14.42 -11.58
N GLU A 533 -43.44 14.01 -12.82
CA GLU A 533 -42.81 12.85 -13.46
C GLU A 533 -41.29 13.00 -13.50
N SER A 534 -40.56 12.18 -12.74
CA SER A 534 -39.13 11.93 -12.96
C SER A 534 -38.95 10.53 -13.54
N LYS A 535 -38.64 10.46 -14.84
CA LYS A 535 -38.26 9.20 -15.49
C LYS A 535 -36.89 8.74 -14.95
N PRO A 536 -36.69 7.46 -14.66
CA PRO A 536 -35.38 6.92 -14.31
C PRO A 536 -34.45 7.01 -15.53
N SER A 537 -33.31 7.67 -15.37
CA SER A 537 -32.30 7.81 -16.44
C SER A 537 -31.70 6.45 -16.76
N ASN A 538 -31.81 6.04 -18.02
CA ASN A 538 -31.32 4.77 -18.53
C ASN A 538 -29.78 4.80 -18.64
N THR A 539 -29.09 3.75 -18.18
CA THR A 539 -27.64 3.54 -18.28
C THR A 539 -27.09 3.78 -19.69
N LEU A 540 -27.86 3.46 -20.74
CA LEU A 540 -27.47 3.73 -22.13
C LEU A 540 -27.51 5.22 -22.49
N THR A 541 -28.45 5.98 -21.93
CA THR A 541 -28.51 7.45 -22.13
C THR A 541 -27.28 8.12 -21.54
N ARG A 542 -26.83 7.68 -20.35
CA ARG A 542 -25.59 8.17 -19.74
C ARG A 542 -24.36 7.89 -20.61
N ARG A 543 -24.28 6.69 -21.19
CA ARG A 543 -23.18 6.29 -22.08
C ARG A 543 -23.19 7.07 -23.40
N LEU A 544 -24.38 7.40 -23.92
CA LEU A 544 -24.50 8.28 -25.07
C LEU A 544 -23.99 9.69 -24.74
N ASP A 545 -24.38 10.25 -23.59
CA ASP A 545 -23.93 11.58 -23.14
C ASP A 545 -22.39 11.67 -23.00
N GLU A 546 -21.72 10.58 -22.63
CA GLU A 546 -20.25 10.48 -22.57
C GLU A 546 -19.58 10.53 -23.95
N LEU A 547 -20.24 10.00 -24.99
CA LEU A 547 -19.71 9.96 -26.36
C LEU A 547 -19.93 11.28 -27.12
N MET A 548 -20.99 12.04 -26.77
CA MET A 548 -21.37 13.28 -27.46
C MET A 548 -20.24 14.32 -27.62
N PRO A 549 -19.34 14.57 -26.63
CA PRO A 549 -18.24 15.51 -26.79
C PRO A 549 -17.26 15.13 -27.90
N SER A 550 -16.91 13.84 -27.99
CA SER A 550 -15.99 13.31 -29.02
C SER A 550 -16.63 13.42 -30.41
N ILE A 551 -17.90 13.02 -30.51
CA ILE A 551 -18.70 13.11 -31.74
C ILE A 551 -18.77 14.56 -32.25
N HIS A 552 -19.07 15.52 -31.36
CA HIS A 552 -19.15 16.92 -31.75
C HIS A 552 -17.80 17.49 -32.19
N ALA A 553 -16.70 17.07 -31.56
CA ALA A 553 -15.36 17.51 -31.92
C ALA A 553 -14.96 17.03 -33.32
N THR A 554 -15.16 15.75 -33.62
CA THR A 554 -14.81 15.18 -34.94
C THR A 554 -15.75 15.66 -36.03
N ARG A 555 -17.06 15.78 -35.76
CA ARG A 555 -18.06 16.30 -36.72
C ARG A 555 -17.77 17.73 -37.19
N GLN A 556 -17.12 18.57 -36.38
CA GLN A 556 -16.77 19.94 -36.78
C GLN A 556 -15.69 20.00 -37.86
N ASN A 557 -14.88 18.95 -37.98
CA ASN A 557 -13.75 18.87 -38.92
C ASN A 557 -13.99 17.88 -40.07
N ALA A 558 -15.11 17.15 -40.04
CA ALA A 558 -15.52 16.19 -41.06
C ALA A 558 -16.03 16.89 -42.34
N ASP A 559 -15.89 16.23 -43.50
CA ASP A 559 -16.50 16.71 -44.74
C ASP A 559 -18.02 16.49 -44.76
N GLU A 560 -18.71 16.96 -45.82
CA GLU A 560 -20.17 16.91 -45.89
C GLU A 560 -20.72 15.47 -45.91
N GLN A 561 -19.97 14.52 -46.47
CA GLN A 561 -20.39 13.12 -46.55
C GLN A 561 -20.19 12.41 -45.20
N ASP A 562 -19.04 12.63 -44.57
CA ASP A 562 -18.72 12.04 -43.27
C ASP A 562 -19.59 12.61 -42.14
N ALA A 563 -19.95 13.90 -42.22
CA ALA A 563 -20.85 14.52 -41.26
C ALA A 563 -22.28 13.95 -41.34
N GLU A 564 -22.77 13.59 -42.53
CA GLU A 564 -24.06 12.92 -42.69
C GLU A 564 -24.04 11.52 -42.06
N GLU A 565 -22.96 10.76 -42.25
CA GLU A 565 -22.81 9.40 -41.69
C GLU A 565 -22.71 9.42 -40.14
N ILE A 566 -21.99 10.40 -39.57
CA ILE A 566 -21.97 10.63 -38.12
C ILE A 566 -23.38 10.95 -37.59
N ASP A 567 -24.12 11.83 -38.26
CA ASP A 567 -25.47 12.23 -37.82
C ASP A 567 -26.46 11.06 -37.86
N GLU A 568 -26.35 10.16 -38.85
CA GLU A 568 -27.15 8.92 -38.93
C GLU A 568 -26.84 7.97 -37.76
N LEU A 569 -25.56 7.70 -37.49
CA LEU A 569 -25.14 6.82 -36.39
C LEU A 569 -25.57 7.37 -35.02
N VAL A 570 -25.51 8.68 -34.82
CA VAL A 570 -25.98 9.35 -33.59
C VAL A 570 -27.51 9.19 -33.43
N ALA A 571 -28.27 9.29 -34.52
CA ALA A 571 -29.71 9.11 -34.48
C ALA A 571 -30.09 7.66 -34.11
N GLU A 572 -29.37 6.68 -34.65
CA GLU A 572 -29.56 5.26 -34.33
C GLU A 572 -29.15 4.93 -32.89
N LEU A 573 -28.07 5.50 -32.38
CA LEU A 573 -27.65 5.38 -30.98
C LEU A 573 -28.69 5.95 -30.00
N LYS A 574 -29.28 7.11 -30.33
CA LYS A 574 -30.40 7.69 -29.57
C LYS A 574 -31.60 6.76 -29.54
N ALA A 575 -31.99 6.20 -30.69
CA ALA A 575 -33.10 5.27 -30.77
C ALA A 575 -32.85 3.98 -29.96
N ALA A 576 -31.62 3.46 -29.98
CA ALA A 576 -31.21 2.30 -29.18
C ALA A 576 -31.20 2.60 -27.68
N ALA A 577 -30.71 3.78 -27.27
CA ALA A 577 -30.75 4.23 -25.87
C ALA A 577 -32.19 4.43 -25.37
N ASP A 578 -33.06 5.05 -26.16
CA ASP A 578 -34.46 5.31 -25.81
C ASP A 578 -35.27 4.01 -25.69
N SER A 579 -34.93 2.99 -26.50
CA SER A 579 -35.57 1.67 -26.47
C SER A 579 -34.89 0.67 -25.51
N ASN A 580 -33.84 1.09 -24.82
CA ASN A 580 -33.02 0.26 -23.93
C ASN A 580 -32.48 -1.03 -24.60
N ASN A 581 -32.13 -0.97 -25.88
CA ASN A 581 -31.61 -2.11 -26.65
C ASN A 581 -30.07 -2.10 -26.63
N SER A 582 -29.47 -2.82 -25.67
CA SER A 582 -28.02 -2.83 -25.45
C SER A 582 -27.22 -3.45 -26.59
N GLU A 583 -27.78 -4.42 -27.30
CA GLU A 583 -27.12 -5.10 -28.43
C GLU A 583 -27.00 -4.15 -29.63
N ALA A 584 -28.12 -3.50 -30.00
CA ALA A 584 -28.12 -2.49 -31.05
C ALA A 584 -27.27 -1.28 -30.67
N PHE A 585 -27.26 -0.87 -29.39
CA PHE A 585 -26.43 0.23 -28.94
C PHE A 585 -24.93 -0.08 -29.08
N ALA A 586 -24.50 -1.30 -28.70
CA ALA A 586 -23.11 -1.71 -28.82
C ALA A 586 -22.63 -1.75 -30.29
N GLU A 587 -23.45 -2.30 -31.19
CA GLU A 587 -23.15 -2.36 -32.62
C GLU A 587 -22.95 -0.97 -33.23
N LYS A 588 -23.76 0.01 -32.80
CA LYS A 588 -23.65 1.39 -33.30
C LYS A 588 -22.52 2.18 -32.66
N VAL A 589 -22.12 1.86 -31.43
CA VAL A 589 -20.91 2.43 -30.81
C VAL A 589 -19.67 1.96 -31.57
N GLU A 590 -19.59 0.67 -31.91
CA GLU A 590 -18.45 0.11 -32.66
C GLU A 590 -18.32 0.78 -34.05
N ALA A 591 -19.42 0.89 -34.80
CA ALA A 591 -19.42 1.57 -36.10
C ALA A 591 -19.02 3.06 -36.00
N LEU A 592 -19.44 3.74 -34.94
CA LEU A 592 -19.09 5.13 -34.69
C LEU A 592 -17.62 5.28 -34.28
N GLU A 593 -17.10 4.40 -33.42
CA GLU A 593 -15.70 4.41 -33.00
C GLU A 593 -14.75 4.16 -34.18
N ASP A 594 -15.11 3.23 -35.08
CA ASP A 594 -14.38 2.99 -36.33
C ASP A 594 -14.34 4.26 -37.21
N LEU A 595 -15.49 4.91 -37.40
CA LEU A 595 -15.57 6.14 -38.21
C LEU A 595 -14.76 7.29 -37.58
N LEU A 596 -14.87 7.49 -36.27
CA LEU A 596 -14.12 8.51 -35.53
C LEU A 596 -12.61 8.25 -35.56
N PHE A 597 -12.19 6.98 -35.54
CA PHE A 597 -10.79 6.59 -35.68
C PHE A 597 -10.24 7.00 -37.05
N TYR A 598 -10.95 6.69 -38.14
CA TYR A 598 -10.51 7.07 -39.49
C TYR A 598 -10.44 8.58 -39.72
N LEU A 599 -11.33 9.35 -39.09
CA LEU A 599 -11.40 10.81 -39.26
C LEU A 599 -10.41 11.57 -38.38
N ASN A 600 -9.91 10.98 -37.28
CA ASN A 600 -8.91 11.60 -36.42
C ASN A 600 -7.45 11.31 -36.86
N ASP A 601 -7.24 10.29 -37.70
CA ASP A 601 -5.93 9.93 -38.28
C ASP A 601 -5.68 10.53 -39.69
N ALA A 602 -6.67 11.23 -40.27
CA ALA A 602 -6.62 11.92 -41.57
C ALA A 602 -6.34 13.42 -41.42
#